data_AF-A0A7C5JLA8-F1
#
_entry.id   AF-A0A7C5JLA8-F1
#
_cell.length_a   1.000
_cell.length_b   1.000
_cell.length_c   1.000
_cell.angle_alpha   90.00
_cell.angle_beta   90.00
_cell.angle_gamma   90.00
#
_symmetry.space_group_name_H-M   'P 1'
#
loop_
_entity.id
_entity.type
_entity.pdbx_description
1 polymer ?
#
loop_
_entity_poly.entity_id
_entity_poly.type
_entity_poly.pdbx_seq_one_letter_code
_entity_poly.pdbx_strand_id
1 'polypeptide(L)'
;MKKWNLLILLIIFSSMAFSQNKRDYKWVMGLNRVDLRGGDIIDFDNHRSIDTGFLAFAMGGNNVSISDKYGNLLMYSNGCAIADKSHHIMEGGD
;
A
#
# COMPACT_ATOMS: atom_id res chain seq x y z
N MET A 1 29.66 31.49 -12.59
CA MET A 1 29.61 30.27 -11.75
C MET A 1 30.13 29.11 -12.58
N LYS A 2 31.10 28.32 -12.09
CA LYS A 2 31.64 27.17 -12.85
C LYS A 2 30.52 26.15 -13.09
N LYS A 3 30.46 25.53 -14.28
CA LYS A 3 29.43 24.54 -14.66
C LYS A 3 29.27 23.40 -13.63
N TRP A 4 30.37 23.03 -12.97
CA TRP A 4 30.37 22.03 -11.89
C TRP A 4 29.60 22.50 -10.64
N ASN A 5 29.70 23.78 -10.25
CA ASN A 5 28.97 24.28 -9.08
C ASN A 5 27.44 24.16 -9.27
N LEU A 6 26.96 24.35 -10.50
CA LEU A 6 25.54 24.18 -10.83
C LEU A 6 25.10 22.71 -10.76
N LEU A 7 25.91 21.78 -11.27
CA LEU A 7 25.60 20.35 -11.22
C LEU A 7 25.59 19.81 -9.79
N ILE A 8 26.54 20.22 -8.92
CA ILE A 8 26.53 19.85 -7.49
C ILE A 8 25.23 20.34 -6.83
N LEU A 9 24.83 21.58 -7.10
CA LEU A 9 23.61 22.16 -6.55
C LEU A 9 22.37 21.35 -6.96
N LEU A 10 22.26 20.94 -8.23
CA LEU A 10 21.15 20.14 -8.73
C LEU A 10 21.08 18.75 -8.07
N ILE A 11 22.23 18.12 -7.83
CA ILE A 11 22.30 16.81 -7.15
C ILE A 11 21.81 16.94 -5.71
N ILE A 12 22.28 17.96 -4.98
CA ILE A 12 21.83 18.21 -3.59
C ILE A 12 20.34 18.53 -3.55
N PHE A 13 19.81 19.28 -4.52
CA PHE A 13 18.39 19.59 -4.56
C PHE A 13 17.54 18.35 -4.82
N SER A 14 18.02 17.43 -5.69
CA SER A 14 17.33 16.18 -5.98
C SER A 14 17.30 15.21 -4.79
N SER A 15 18.33 15.19 -3.94
CA SER A 15 18.36 14.32 -2.77
C SER A 15 17.46 14.78 -1.62
N MET A 16 17.00 16.03 -1.65
CA MET A 16 16.02 16.57 -0.69
C MET A 16 14.57 16.33 -1.12
N ALA A 17 14.32 15.75 -2.30
CA ALA A 17 12.97 15.45 -2.75
C ALA A 17 12.39 14.24 -2.01
N PHE A 18 11.34 14.46 -1.22
CA PHE A 18 10.57 13.39 -0.57
C PHE A 18 9.42 12.94 -1.48
N SER A 19 9.68 11.98 -2.38
CA SER A 19 8.62 11.39 -3.23
C SER A 19 8.03 10.10 -2.65
N GLN A 20 8.70 9.46 -1.68
CA GLN A 20 8.26 8.20 -1.10
C GLN A 20 7.23 8.44 0.01
N ASN A 21 5.99 8.66 -0.40
CA ASN A 21 4.87 8.75 0.52
C ASN A 21 4.40 7.35 0.91
N LYS A 22 4.19 7.09 2.21
CA LYS A 22 3.80 5.77 2.70
C LYS A 22 2.32 5.42 2.53
N ARG A 23 1.53 6.28 1.89
CA ARG A 23 0.09 6.08 1.70
C ARG A 23 -0.31 4.89 0.82
N ASP A 24 0.66 4.22 0.20
CA ASP A 24 0.47 2.98 -0.59
C ASP A 24 1.51 1.91 -0.22
N TYR A 25 1.90 1.83 1.06
CA TYR A 25 2.94 0.89 1.54
C TYR A 25 2.44 -0.52 1.85
N LYS A 26 1.12 -0.74 1.79
CA LYS A 26 0.53 -2.06 1.98
C LYS A 26 -0.30 -2.38 0.75
N TRP A 27 0.01 -3.47 0.07
CA TRP A 27 -0.79 -3.94 -1.06
C TRP A 27 -1.54 -5.19 -0.63
N VAL A 28 -2.86 -5.09 -0.57
CA VAL A 28 -3.75 -6.19 -0.23
C VAL A 28 -4.13 -6.92 -1.51
N MET A 29 -3.77 -8.19 -1.63
CA MET A 29 -3.95 -9.02 -2.82
C MET A 29 -4.50 -10.41 -2.43
N GLY A 30 -4.92 -11.20 -3.41
CA GLY A 30 -5.27 -12.60 -3.19
C GLY A 30 -6.78 -12.88 -3.20
N LEU A 31 -7.13 -14.12 -2.87
CA LEU A 31 -8.49 -14.65 -2.94
C LEU A 31 -9.08 -14.80 -1.55
N ASN A 32 -10.37 -14.49 -1.39
CA ASN A 32 -11.11 -14.90 -0.20
C ASN A 32 -11.44 -16.40 -0.31
N ARG A 33 -10.63 -17.22 0.35
CA ARG A 33 -10.87 -18.66 0.52
C ARG A 33 -10.96 -18.93 2.01
N VAL A 34 -12.09 -19.42 2.48
CA VAL A 34 -12.40 -19.60 3.91
C VAL A 34 -11.47 -20.64 4.57
N ASP A 35 -10.92 -21.53 3.76
CA ASP A 35 -10.15 -22.72 4.07
C ASP A 35 -8.64 -22.57 3.82
N LEU A 36 -8.20 -21.46 3.21
CA LEU A 36 -6.80 -21.16 2.92
C LEU A 36 -6.49 -19.74 3.38
N ARG A 37 -5.28 -19.49 3.92
CA ARG A 37 -4.76 -18.11 4.09
C ARG A 37 -4.52 -17.50 2.70
N GLY A 38 -5.60 -17.13 2.02
CA GLY A 38 -5.64 -16.79 0.61
C GLY A 38 -5.45 -15.29 0.32
N GLY A 39 -5.45 -14.46 1.36
CA GLY A 39 -5.00 -13.09 1.27
C GLY A 39 -3.50 -12.98 1.41
N ASP A 40 -2.89 -12.16 0.56
CA ASP A 40 -1.49 -11.78 0.60
C ASP A 40 -1.40 -10.27 0.80
N ILE A 41 -0.78 -9.84 1.89
CA ILE A 41 -0.52 -8.42 2.17
C ILE A 41 0.97 -8.18 2.06
N ILE A 42 1.36 -7.47 1.01
CA ILE A 42 2.75 -7.06 0.79
C ILE A 42 3.00 -5.80 1.62
N ASP A 43 3.94 -5.84 2.55
CA ASP A 43 4.31 -4.71 3.42
C ASP A 43 5.69 -4.15 3.03
N PHE A 44 5.72 -2.93 2.51
CA PHE A 44 6.95 -2.28 2.05
C PHE A 44 7.77 -1.61 3.16
N ASP A 45 7.29 -1.56 4.41
CA ASP A 45 7.96 -0.82 5.49
C ASP A 45 9.05 -1.64 6.21
N ASN A 46 8.85 -2.97 6.34
CA ASN A 46 9.74 -3.87 7.07
C ASN A 46 10.16 -5.08 6.23
N HIS A 47 11.29 -4.99 5.53
CA HIS A 47 11.91 -6.09 4.76
C HIS A 47 11.11 -6.60 3.55
N ARG A 48 10.04 -5.90 3.13
CA ARG A 48 9.20 -6.33 2.00
C ARG A 48 8.59 -7.71 2.27
N SER A 49 7.97 -7.85 3.44
CA SER A 49 7.36 -9.10 3.86
C SER A 49 6.00 -9.33 3.17
N ILE A 50 5.58 -10.58 3.16
CA ILE A 50 4.24 -10.99 2.74
C ILE A 50 3.57 -11.60 3.96
N ASP A 51 2.52 -10.96 4.47
CA ASP A 51 1.64 -11.57 5.48
C ASP A 51 0.50 -12.28 4.76
N THR A 52 0.18 -13.50 5.23
CA THR A 52 -0.90 -14.30 4.65
C THR A 52 -2.08 -14.35 5.61
N GLY A 53 -3.31 -14.28 5.12
CA GLY A 53 -4.44 -14.18 6.05
C GLY A 53 -5.81 -14.25 5.42
N PHE A 54 -6.78 -13.94 6.27
CA PHE A 54 -8.17 -13.76 5.88
C PHE A 54 -8.34 -12.40 5.18
N LEU A 55 -9.22 -12.36 4.18
CA LEU A 55 -9.70 -11.13 3.56
C LEU A 55 -11.22 -11.13 3.55
N ALA A 56 -11.82 -9.96 3.76
CA ALA A 56 -13.26 -9.74 3.59
C ALA A 56 -13.79 -10.24 2.22
N PHE A 57 -13.01 -10.03 1.15
CA PHE A 57 -13.40 -10.36 -0.22
C PHE A 57 -12.16 -10.65 -1.06
N ALA A 58 -12.37 -11.35 -2.18
CA ALA A 58 -11.30 -11.61 -3.14
C ALA A 58 -10.90 -10.30 -3.82
N MET A 59 -9.59 -10.08 -3.95
CA MET A 59 -9.02 -8.99 -4.72
C MET A 59 -8.98 -9.39 -6.19
N GLY A 60 -9.39 -8.47 -7.07
CA GLY A 60 -9.43 -8.68 -8.51
C GLY A 60 -8.46 -7.74 -9.25
N GLY A 61 -8.72 -7.52 -10.54
CA GLY A 61 -7.94 -6.57 -11.34
C GLY A 61 -8.10 -5.11 -10.87
N ASN A 62 -9.25 -4.77 -10.27
CA ASN A 62 -9.41 -3.51 -9.57
C ASN A 62 -8.94 -3.68 -8.12
N ASN A 63 -7.98 -2.86 -7.70
CA ASN A 63 -7.34 -2.94 -6.41
C ASN A 63 -6.95 -1.55 -5.94
N VAL A 64 -7.45 -1.19 -4.76
CA VAL A 64 -7.07 0.03 -4.06
C VAL A 64 -6.71 -0.37 -2.65
N SER A 65 -5.50 -0.04 -2.22
CA SER A 65 -5.08 -0.15 -0.82
C SER A 65 -4.65 1.23 -0.33
N ILE A 66 -5.21 1.68 0.79
CA ILE A 66 -4.99 3.04 1.31
C ILE A 66 -4.35 2.93 2.68
N SER A 67 -3.16 3.51 2.81
CA SER A 67 -2.44 3.63 4.07
C SER A 67 -2.42 5.07 4.59
N ASP A 68 -2.16 5.22 5.89
CA ASP A 68 -1.86 6.52 6.49
C ASP A 68 -0.46 7.03 6.07
N LYS A 69 -0.09 8.21 6.57
CA LYS A 69 1.23 8.81 6.29
C LYS A 69 2.42 8.02 6.88
N TYR A 70 2.15 7.05 7.75
CA TYR A 70 3.14 6.20 8.39
C TYR A 70 3.24 4.81 7.73
N GLY A 71 2.36 4.49 6.78
CA GLY A 71 2.35 3.19 6.09
C GLY A 71 1.38 2.17 6.68
N ASN A 72 0.59 2.54 7.69
CA ASN A 72 -0.40 1.64 8.26
C ASN A 72 -1.63 1.57 7.35
N LEU A 73 -2.07 0.35 7.01
CA LEU A 73 -3.30 0.15 6.24
C LEU A 73 -4.48 0.78 6.98
N LEU A 74 -5.30 1.54 6.25
CA LEU A 74 -6.56 2.13 6.72
C LEU A 74 -7.75 1.37 6.17
N MET A 75 -7.76 1.15 4.85
CA MET A 75 -8.83 0.47 4.12
C MET A 75 -8.32 -0.04 2.78
N TYR A 76 -9.07 -0.96 2.16
CA TYR A 76 -8.82 -1.46 0.82
C TYR A 76 -10.12 -1.80 0.10
N SER A 77 -10.09 -1.84 -1.23
CA SER A 77 -11.24 -2.11 -2.08
C SER A 77 -10.85 -2.91 -3.32
N ASN A 78 -11.76 -3.80 -3.74
CA ASN A 78 -11.71 -4.46 -5.05
C ASN A 78 -12.62 -3.80 -6.10
N GLY A 79 -13.18 -2.62 -5.78
CA GLY A 79 -14.14 -1.90 -6.60
C GLY A 79 -15.60 -2.30 -6.43
N CYS A 80 -15.89 -3.42 -5.77
CA CYS A 80 -17.24 -3.80 -5.38
C CYS A 80 -17.48 -3.51 -3.90
N ALA A 81 -16.51 -3.83 -3.04
CA ALA A 81 -16.62 -3.61 -1.61
C ALA A 81 -15.39 -2.88 -1.05
N ILE A 82 -15.56 -2.28 0.13
CA ILE A 82 -14.54 -1.57 0.90
C ILE A 82 -14.44 -2.21 2.28
N ALA A 83 -13.25 -2.65 2.63
CA ALA A 83 -12.95 -3.20 3.96
C ALA A 83 -11.95 -2.31 4.69
N ASP A 84 -12.05 -2.27 6.02
CA ASP A 84 -11.11 -1.56 6.86
C ASP A 84 -9.85 -2.39 7.15
N LYS A 85 -8.93 -1.81 7.93
CA LYS A 85 -7.68 -2.46 8.37
C LYS A 85 -7.87 -3.74 9.21
N SER A 86 -9.08 -4.00 9.72
CA SER A 86 -9.43 -5.22 10.45
C SER A 86 -9.95 -6.33 9.54
N HIS A 87 -9.94 -6.12 8.22
CA HIS A 87 -10.44 -7.04 7.20
C HIS A 87 -11.95 -7.33 7.30
N HIS A 88 -12.72 -6.35 7.79
CA HIS A 88 -14.17 -6.38 7.78
C HIS A 88 -14.71 -5.34 6.79
N ILE A 89 -15.81 -5.66 6.11
CA ILE A 89 -16.50 -4.71 5.24
C ILE A 89 -17.01 -3.54 6.10
N MET A 90 -16.74 -2.32 5.64
CA MET A 90 -17.19 -1.10 6.30
C MET A 90 -18.71 -0.94 6.16
N GLU A 91 -19.34 -0.23 7.10
CA GLU A 91 -20.76 0.11 6.97
C GLU A 91 -21.02 0.92 5.68
N GLY A 92 -21.92 0.43 4.82
CA GLY A 92 -22.21 1.02 3.50
C GLY A 92 -21.08 0.86 2.49
N GLY A 93 -20.16 -0.07 2.72
CA GLY A 93 -19.04 -0.38 1.84
C GLY A 93 -19.27 -1.60 0.95
N ASP A 94 -20.52 -2.01 0.71
CA ASP A 94 -20.94 -3.09 -0.19
C ASP A 94 -21.35 -2.61 -1.60
#